data_AF-A0A1C6KFR3-F1
#
_entry.id   AF-A0A1C6KFR3-F1
#
_cell.length_a   1.000
_cell.length_b   1.000
_cell.length_c   1.000
_cell.angle_alpha   90.00
_cell.angle_beta   90.00
_cell.angle_gamma   90.00
#
_symmetry.space_group_name_H-M   'P 1'
#
loop_
_entity.id
_entity.type
_entity.pdbx_description
1 polymer ?
#
loop_
_entity_poly.entity_id
_entity_poly.type
_entity_poly.pdbx_seq_one_letter_code
_entity_poly.pdbx_strand_id
1 'polypeptide(L)'
;MALQEDFNQIIDYAHFWNWAPDWGEVQRIYEKFPDSFSVLTPFAYSYLEELIRTTTSDYGLPLFDRNGQPVKVNVGMKLISLAIAENQNNQEYVKVLEETKKYFKYVKVNNDENGRNRVMHGFVHPRFWSKENFEQLIHHIAVLSPYSKF
;
A
#
# COMPACT_ATOMS: atom_id res chain seq x y z
N MET A 1 3.17 19.27 -0.86
CA MET A 1 3.02 18.95 0.56
C MET A 1 4.41 18.64 1.08
N ALA A 2 4.78 19.11 2.27
CA ALA A 2 6.06 18.73 2.85
C ALA A 2 5.98 17.27 3.34
N LEU A 3 7.05 16.48 3.24
CA LEU A 3 7.04 15.07 3.64
C LEU A 3 6.53 14.83 5.08
N GLN A 4 6.75 15.80 5.98
CA GLN A 4 6.21 15.78 7.34
C GLN A 4 4.69 15.79 7.38
N GLU A 5 4.08 16.63 6.55
CA GLU A 5 2.62 16.74 6.43
C GLU A 5 2.05 15.44 5.85
N ASP A 6 2.75 14.82 4.89
CA ASP A 6 2.36 13.52 4.37
C ASP A 6 2.36 12.45 5.47
N PHE A 7 3.41 12.38 6.30
CA PHE A 7 3.45 11.44 7.43
C PHE A 7 2.32 11.68 8.44
N ASN A 8 2.10 12.94 8.83
CA ASN A 8 1.03 13.29 9.76
C ASN A 8 -0.34 12.88 9.21
N GLN A 9 -0.59 13.15 7.92
CA GLN A 9 -1.84 12.77 7.28
C GLN A 9 -2.02 11.25 7.22
N ILE A 10 -0.96 10.47 6.99
CA ILE A 10 -1.05 9.01 7.06
C ILE A 10 -1.44 8.56 8.47
N ILE A 11 -0.79 9.12 9.50
CA ILE A 11 -1.03 8.76 10.90
C ILE A 11 -2.46 9.11 11.32
N ASP A 12 -2.97 10.29 10.94
CA ASP A 12 -4.30 10.78 11.30
C ASP A 12 -5.43 9.89 10.77
N TYR A 13 -5.22 9.21 9.64
CA TYR A 13 -6.20 8.32 9.01
C TYR A 13 -5.86 6.83 9.16
N ALA A 14 -4.73 6.48 9.75
CA ALA A 14 -4.36 5.08 9.99
C ALA A 14 -5.20 4.47 11.13
N HIS A 15 -5.48 3.17 11.04
CA HIS A 15 -6.10 2.47 12.16
C HIS A 15 -5.23 2.59 13.42
N PHE A 16 -5.78 3.19 14.47
CA PHE A 16 -5.03 3.59 15.67
C PHE A 16 -4.29 2.43 16.34
N TRP A 17 -4.88 1.23 16.38
CA TRP A 17 -4.26 0.09 17.05
C TRP A 17 -3.34 -0.75 16.17
N ASN A 18 -3.52 -0.68 14.84
CA ASN A 18 -2.88 -1.64 13.92
C ASN A 18 -1.77 -0.99 13.11
N TRP A 19 -1.82 0.32 12.88
CA TRP A 19 -0.95 0.98 11.90
C TRP A 19 -0.38 2.32 12.38
N ALA A 20 -1.14 3.13 13.12
CA ALA A 20 -0.69 4.46 13.53
C ALA A 20 0.63 4.46 14.34
N PRO A 21 0.85 3.54 15.32
CA PRO A 21 2.10 3.48 16.07
C PRO A 21 3.30 3.16 15.18
N ASP A 22 3.14 2.23 14.24
CA ASP A 22 4.18 1.82 13.29
C ASP A 22 4.53 2.97 12.36
N TRP A 23 3.55 3.71 11.85
CA TRP A 23 3.80 4.91 11.05
C TRP A 23 4.56 6.00 11.83
N GLY A 24 4.27 6.15 13.13
CA GLY A 24 5.06 7.00 14.02
C GLY A 24 6.53 6.56 14.14
N GLU A 25 6.81 5.27 14.14
CA GLU A 25 8.20 4.76 14.10
C GLU A 25 8.85 4.97 12.74
N VAL A 26 8.13 4.73 11.63
CA VAL A 26 8.64 4.99 10.28
C VAL A 26 9.08 6.44 10.15
N GLN A 27 8.24 7.38 10.59
CA GLN A 27 8.54 8.81 10.62
C GLN A 27 9.81 9.08 11.43
N ARG A 28 9.87 8.61 12.70
CA ARG A 28 11.04 8.81 13.57
C ARG A 28 12.33 8.24 12.98
N ILE A 29 12.28 7.03 12.44
CA ILE A 29 13.45 6.36 11.85
C ILE A 29 13.92 7.15 10.62
N TYR A 30 12.99 7.55 9.76
CA TYR A 30 13.33 8.25 8.53
C TYR A 30 13.91 9.64 8.78
N GLU A 31 13.30 10.41 9.70
CA GLU A 31 13.82 11.72 10.13
C GLU A 31 15.24 11.62 10.70
N LYS A 32 15.51 10.58 11.49
CA LYS A 32 16.82 10.36 12.11
C LYS A 32 17.85 9.78 11.15
N PHE A 33 17.42 8.91 10.23
CA PHE A 33 18.26 8.18 9.30
C PHE A 33 17.66 8.23 7.89
N PRO A 34 17.89 9.30 7.10
CA PRO A 34 17.28 9.45 5.78
C PRO A 34 17.61 8.31 4.79
N ASP A 35 18.74 7.63 4.95
CA ASP A 35 19.14 6.47 4.12
C ASP A 35 18.37 5.19 4.45
N SER A 36 17.53 5.20 5.49
CA SER A 36 16.66 4.07 5.85
C SER A 36 15.53 3.82 4.85
N PHE A 37 15.33 4.69 3.84
CA PHE A 37 14.25 4.59 2.85
C PHE A 37 14.09 3.18 2.28
N SER A 38 15.20 2.51 1.95
CA SER A 38 15.17 1.19 1.31
C SER A 38 14.64 0.09 2.24
N VAL A 39 14.84 0.25 3.56
CA VAL A 39 14.35 -0.65 4.61
C VAL A 39 12.88 -0.37 4.93
N LEU A 40 12.46 0.90 4.86
CA LEU A 40 11.10 1.34 5.14
C LEU A 40 10.14 1.15 3.95
N THR A 41 10.66 1.10 2.73
CA THR A 41 9.85 1.00 1.50
C THR A 41 8.96 -0.26 1.46
N PRO A 42 9.44 -1.48 1.82
CA PRO A 42 8.58 -2.67 1.85
C PRO A 42 7.40 -2.56 2.83
N PHE A 43 7.61 -1.90 3.98
CA PHE A 43 6.52 -1.61 4.92
C PHE A 43 5.49 -0.68 4.29
N ALA A 44 5.94 0.43 3.69
CA ALA A 44 5.04 1.40 3.05
C ALA A 44 4.18 0.75 1.93
N TYR A 45 4.76 -0.17 1.15
CA TYR A 45 3.97 -0.93 0.17
C TYR A 45 2.94 -1.87 0.79
N SER A 46 3.30 -2.54 1.89
CA SER A 46 2.37 -3.42 2.60
C SER A 46 1.19 -2.63 3.15
N TYR A 47 1.43 -1.44 3.69
CA TYR A 47 0.37 -0.54 4.11
C TYR A 47 -0.46 -0.01 2.94
N LEU A 48 0.17 0.37 1.82
CA LEU A 48 -0.56 0.82 0.63
C LEU A 48 -1.55 -0.24 0.13
N GLU A 49 -1.14 -1.52 0.10
CA GLU A 49 -2.04 -2.63 -0.24
C GLU A 49 -3.23 -2.73 0.72
N GLU A 50 -2.99 -2.63 2.03
CA GLU A 50 -4.06 -2.70 3.03
C GLU A 50 -4.99 -1.49 2.96
N LEU A 51 -4.43 -0.28 2.80
CA LEU A 51 -5.16 0.97 2.65
C LEU A 51 -6.16 0.87 1.49
N ILE A 52 -5.70 0.40 0.33
CA ILE A 52 -6.57 0.18 -0.84
C ILE A 52 -7.59 -0.91 -0.54
N ARG A 53 -7.17 -2.01 0.10
CA ARG A 53 -8.07 -3.13 0.43
C ARG A 53 -9.24 -2.71 1.30
N THR A 54 -9.06 -1.77 2.22
CA THR A 54 -10.16 -1.27 3.08
C THR A 54 -11.37 -0.75 2.29
N THR A 55 -11.16 -0.32 1.04
CA THR A 55 -12.24 0.18 0.19
C THR A 55 -12.88 -0.90 -0.68
N THR A 56 -12.50 -2.16 -0.52
CA THR A 56 -12.98 -3.29 -1.32
C THR A 56 -13.71 -4.34 -0.51
N SER A 57 -14.44 -5.22 -1.21
CA SER A 57 -15.07 -6.41 -0.65
C SER A 57 -14.09 -7.45 -0.08
N ASP A 58 -12.79 -7.32 -0.34
CA ASP A 58 -11.76 -8.19 0.24
C ASP A 58 -11.39 -7.79 1.68
N TYR A 59 -11.82 -6.61 2.16
CA TYR A 59 -11.50 -6.17 3.51
C TYR A 59 -12.20 -7.03 4.57
N GLY A 60 -11.46 -7.40 5.62
CA GLY A 60 -11.99 -8.18 6.74
C GLY A 60 -12.28 -9.65 6.43
N LEU A 61 -11.91 -10.16 5.24
CA LEU A 61 -12.01 -11.58 4.94
C LEU A 61 -11.11 -12.39 5.89
N PRO A 62 -11.61 -13.53 6.43
CA PRO A 62 -10.82 -14.36 7.32
C PRO A 62 -9.67 -15.04 6.57
N LEU A 63 -8.62 -15.45 7.28
CA LEU A 63 -7.50 -16.17 6.68
C LEU A 63 -7.91 -17.53 6.08
N PHE A 64 -8.88 -18.20 6.72
CA PHE A 64 -9.38 -19.51 6.32
C PHE A 64 -10.90 -19.48 6.20
N ASP A 65 -11.42 -20.23 5.23
CA ASP A 65 -12.84 -20.48 5.07
C ASP A 65 -13.36 -21.47 6.13
N ARG A 66 -14.67 -21.78 6.08
CA ARG A 66 -15.31 -22.72 7.02
C ARG A 66 -14.77 -24.15 6.91
N ASN A 67 -14.07 -24.49 5.82
CA ASN A 67 -13.47 -25.79 5.57
C ASN A 67 -11.96 -25.80 5.89
N GLY A 68 -11.42 -24.72 6.44
CA GLY A 68 -9.99 -24.57 6.76
C GLY A 68 -9.11 -24.29 5.55
N GLN A 69 -9.67 -23.95 4.39
CA GLN A 69 -8.90 -23.59 3.19
C GLN A 69 -8.57 -22.10 3.19
N PRO A 70 -7.38 -21.70 2.71
CA PRO A 70 -7.01 -20.28 2.64
C PRO A 70 -8.00 -19.48 1.79
N VAL A 71 -8.50 -18.36 2.32
CA VAL A 71 -9.33 -17.45 1.54
C VAL A 71 -8.44 -16.72 0.53
N LYS A 72 -8.84 -16.74 -0.74
CA LYS A 72 -8.15 -16.02 -1.80
C LYS A 72 -8.59 -14.58 -1.81
N VAL A 73 -7.66 -13.67 -1.54
CA VAL A 73 -7.84 -12.22 -1.69
C VAL A 73 -7.17 -11.73 -2.96
N ASN A 74 -7.65 -10.61 -3.51
CA ASN A 74 -7.01 -9.96 -4.64
C ASN A 74 -5.75 -9.23 -4.17
N VAL A 75 -4.69 -9.33 -4.98
CA VAL A 75 -3.39 -8.71 -4.74
C VAL A 75 -2.88 -8.07 -6.02
N GLY A 76 -1.91 -7.17 -5.90
CA GLY A 76 -1.31 -6.51 -7.06
C GLY A 76 -2.32 -5.75 -7.92
N MET A 77 -2.19 -5.86 -9.25
CA MET A 77 -3.13 -5.20 -10.17
C MET A 77 -4.59 -5.65 -9.98
N LYS A 78 -4.84 -6.88 -9.51
CA LYS A 78 -6.21 -7.34 -9.28
C LYS A 78 -6.89 -6.56 -8.16
N LEU A 79 -6.14 -6.23 -7.11
CA LEU A 79 -6.63 -5.41 -5.99
C LEU A 79 -7.01 -4.01 -6.47
N ILE A 80 -6.11 -3.35 -7.23
CA ILE A 80 -6.39 -2.03 -7.80
C ILE A 80 -7.62 -2.07 -8.71
N SER A 81 -7.71 -3.07 -9.60
CA SER A 81 -8.87 -3.21 -10.49
C SER A 81 -10.17 -3.41 -9.72
N LEU A 82 -10.15 -4.18 -8.62
CA LEU A 82 -11.31 -4.35 -7.76
C LEU A 82 -11.70 -3.03 -7.08
N ALA A 83 -10.74 -2.32 -6.47
CA ALA A 83 -10.99 -1.05 -5.80
C ALA A 83 -11.59 0.00 -6.74
N ILE A 84 -11.10 0.08 -7.99
CA ILE A 84 -11.65 0.99 -9.01
C ILE A 84 -13.08 0.59 -9.38
N ALA A 85 -13.34 -0.71 -9.57
CA ALA A 85 -14.66 -1.20 -9.96
C ALA A 85 -15.72 -0.96 -8.87
N GLU A 86 -15.36 -1.12 -7.60
CA GLU A 86 -16.28 -1.00 -6.47
C GLU A 86 -16.48 0.44 -5.98
N ASN A 87 -15.61 1.38 -6.38
CA ASN A 87 -15.68 2.79 -5.95
C ASN A 87 -15.93 3.77 -7.11
N GLN A 88 -16.58 3.35 -8.20
CA GLN A 88 -16.89 4.21 -9.36
C GLN A 88 -17.74 5.45 -9.02
N ASN A 89 -18.46 5.42 -7.89
CA ASN A 89 -19.20 6.56 -7.38
C ASN A 89 -18.31 7.67 -6.80
N ASN A 90 -17.03 7.40 -6.52
CA ASN A 90 -16.05 8.37 -6.04
C ASN A 90 -14.95 8.61 -7.08
N GLN A 91 -15.21 9.55 -7.99
CA GLN A 91 -14.33 9.84 -9.12
C GLN A 91 -12.95 10.37 -8.69
N GLU A 92 -12.87 11.11 -7.59
CA GLU A 92 -11.61 11.62 -7.05
C GLU A 92 -10.73 10.47 -6.56
N TYR A 93 -11.30 9.54 -5.79
CA TYR A 93 -10.59 8.35 -5.35
C TYR A 93 -10.12 7.48 -6.51
N VAL A 94 -10.99 7.24 -7.49
CA VAL A 94 -10.65 6.45 -8.69
C VAL A 94 -9.48 7.07 -9.46
N LYS A 95 -9.44 8.40 -9.58
CA LYS A 95 -8.31 9.08 -10.23
C LYS A 95 -7.00 8.82 -9.50
N VAL A 96 -6.99 8.89 -8.17
CA VAL A 96 -5.77 8.62 -7.37
C VAL A 96 -5.37 7.14 -7.47
N LEU A 97 -6.33 6.21 -7.50
CA LEU A 97 -6.07 4.78 -7.72
C LEU A 97 -5.42 4.51 -9.08
N GLU A 98 -5.88 5.18 -10.14
CA GLU A 98 -5.28 5.11 -11.48
C GLU A 98 -3.82 5.55 -11.48
N GLU A 99 -3.49 6.65 -10.82
CA GLU A 99 -2.11 7.15 -10.67
C GLU A 99 -1.23 6.17 -9.88
N THR A 100 -1.83 5.45 -8.94
CA THR A 100 -1.17 4.49 -8.03
C THR A 100 -0.86 3.14 -8.72
N LYS A 101 -1.49 2.83 -9.88
CA LYS A 101 -1.20 1.61 -10.67
C LYS A 101 0.28 1.38 -10.96
N LYS A 102 1.07 2.46 -11.09
CA LYS A 102 2.51 2.39 -11.35
C LYS A 102 3.26 1.50 -10.34
N TYR A 103 2.80 1.44 -9.10
CA TYR A 103 3.39 0.65 -8.02
C TYR A 103 3.11 -0.86 -8.11
N PHE A 104 2.08 -1.23 -8.86
CA PHE A 104 1.60 -2.60 -9.02
C PHE A 104 1.97 -3.21 -10.37
N LYS A 105 2.70 -2.47 -11.21
CA LYS A 105 3.18 -2.98 -12.50
C LYS A 105 4.08 -4.21 -12.27
N TYR A 106 3.90 -5.22 -13.11
CA TYR A 106 4.65 -6.47 -13.06
C TYR A 106 5.98 -6.36 -13.80
N VAL A 107 7.01 -7.07 -13.32
CA VAL A 107 8.17 -7.45 -14.15
C VAL A 107 7.78 -8.72 -14.91
N LYS A 108 8.10 -8.78 -16.20
CA LYS A 108 7.70 -9.91 -17.06
C LYS A 108 8.37 -11.22 -16.57
N VAL A 109 7.53 -12.23 -16.31
CA VAL A 109 7.77 -13.70 -16.25
C VAL A 109 8.29 -14.31 -14.92
N ASN A 110 7.40 -14.93 -14.13
CA ASN A 110 7.45 -16.38 -13.77
C ASN A 110 6.20 -16.85 -12.98
N ASN A 111 5.92 -18.16 -13.07
CA ASN A 111 4.72 -18.85 -12.57
C ASN A 111 4.77 -19.16 -11.07
N ASP A 112 4.31 -18.24 -10.22
CA ASP A 112 3.99 -18.58 -8.83
C ASP A 112 2.60 -18.06 -8.43
N GLU A 113 1.81 -18.87 -7.73
CA GLU A 113 0.34 -18.77 -7.68
C GLU A 113 -0.22 -17.56 -6.91
N ASN A 114 0.62 -16.89 -6.12
CA ASN A 114 0.24 -15.71 -5.35
C ASN A 114 0.84 -14.42 -5.95
N GLY A 115 -0.01 -13.61 -6.58
CA GLY A 115 0.40 -12.44 -7.39
C GLY A 115 1.18 -11.34 -6.66
N ARG A 116 1.24 -11.38 -5.31
CA ARG A 116 2.04 -10.46 -4.48
C ARG A 116 3.54 -10.58 -4.74
N ASN A 117 4.03 -11.77 -5.12
CA ASN A 117 5.44 -11.94 -5.51
C ASN A 117 5.73 -11.45 -6.94
N ARG A 118 4.71 -11.02 -7.70
CA ARG A 118 4.85 -10.62 -9.11
C ARG A 118 4.95 -9.10 -9.30
N VAL A 119 4.50 -8.30 -8.34
CA VAL A 119 4.58 -6.83 -8.43
C VAL A 119 6.01 -6.34 -8.20
N MET A 120 6.40 -5.24 -8.84
CA MET A 120 7.75 -4.65 -8.73
C MET A 120 8.24 -4.63 -7.28
N HIS A 121 7.43 -4.11 -6.37
CA HIS A 121 7.84 -3.94 -4.98
C HIS A 121 8.00 -5.24 -4.17
N GLY A 122 7.47 -6.36 -4.67
CA GLY A 122 7.67 -7.68 -4.06
C GLY A 122 9.00 -8.35 -4.43
N PHE A 123 9.71 -7.86 -5.46
CA PHE A 123 10.95 -8.47 -5.98
C PHE A 123 12.13 -7.49 -6.10
N VAL A 124 11.88 -6.18 -6.12
CA VAL A 124 12.93 -5.17 -6.26
C VAL A 124 13.91 -5.25 -5.09
N HIS A 125 15.16 -5.56 -5.42
CA HIS A 125 16.25 -5.60 -4.45
C HIS A 125 16.47 -4.21 -3.83
N PRO A 126 16.71 -4.09 -2.50
CA PRO A 126 16.81 -2.80 -1.81
C PRO A 126 17.73 -1.76 -2.46
N ARG A 127 18.84 -2.21 -3.06
CA ARG A 127 19.79 -1.37 -3.81
C ARG A 127 19.19 -0.54 -4.95
N PHE A 128 18.00 -0.89 -5.44
CA PHE A 128 17.33 -0.21 -6.54
C PHE A 128 16.20 0.72 -6.07
N TRP A 129 15.90 0.75 -4.78
CA TRP A 129 15.08 1.81 -4.22
C TRP A 129 15.89 3.10 -4.21
N SER A 130 15.20 4.21 -4.41
CA SER A 130 15.77 5.54 -4.25
C SER A 130 14.96 6.30 -3.21
N LYS A 131 15.57 7.32 -2.63
CA LYS A 131 14.90 8.21 -1.68
C LYS A 131 13.65 8.83 -2.30
N GLU A 132 13.75 9.29 -3.55
CA GLU A 132 12.66 9.94 -4.29
C GLU A 132 11.49 8.99 -4.53
N ASN A 133 11.77 7.72 -4.85
CA ASN A 133 10.73 6.71 -5.01
C ASN A 133 9.97 6.45 -3.70
N PHE A 134 10.69 6.42 -2.58
CA PHE A 134 10.11 6.26 -1.25
C PHE A 134 9.26 7.49 -0.87
N GLU A 135 9.80 8.70 -0.97
CA GLU A 135 9.07 9.92 -0.63
C GLU A 135 7.81 10.10 -1.51
N GLN A 136 7.90 9.77 -2.80
CA GLN A 136 6.73 9.79 -3.69
C GLN A 136 5.69 8.73 -3.29
N LEU A 137 6.12 7.55 -2.84
CA LEU A 137 5.23 6.52 -2.30
C LEU A 137 4.52 7.04 -1.03
N ILE A 138 5.25 7.65 -0.09
CA ILE A 138 4.66 8.28 1.10
C ILE A 138 3.62 9.33 0.71
N HIS A 139 3.94 10.22 -0.23
CA HIS A 139 3.00 11.22 -0.70
C HIS A 139 1.71 10.60 -1.27
N HIS A 140 1.82 9.56 -2.10
CA HIS A 140 0.64 8.90 -2.67
C HIS A 140 -0.19 8.18 -1.59
N ILE A 141 0.45 7.58 -0.59
CA ILE A 141 -0.25 6.99 0.57
C ILE A 141 -0.99 8.08 1.34
N ALA A 142 -0.38 9.22 1.59
CA ALA A 142 -1.01 10.35 2.27
C ALA A 142 -2.25 10.87 1.52
N VAL A 143 -2.16 11.01 0.20
CA VAL A 143 -3.30 11.40 -0.66
C VAL A 143 -4.43 10.37 -0.64
N LEU A 144 -4.11 9.07 -0.55
CA LEU A 144 -5.10 7.99 -0.45
C LEU A 144 -5.69 7.83 0.96
N SER A 145 -4.99 8.27 2.00
CA SER A 145 -5.35 7.99 3.40
C SER A 145 -6.76 8.46 3.81
N PRO A 146 -7.26 9.64 3.37
CA PRO A 146 -8.63 10.09 3.66
C PRO A 146 -9.74 9.18 3.14
N TYR A 147 -9.45 8.30 2.17
CA TYR A 147 -10.43 7.37 1.61
C TYR A 147 -10.46 6.02 2.32
N SER A 148 -9.58 5.82 3.32
CA SER A 148 -9.53 4.59 4.10
C SER A 148 -10.86 4.32 4.81
N LYS A 149 -11.16 3.04 5.02
CA LYS A 149 -12.36 2.58 5.77
C LYS A 149 -11.98 1.66 6.93
N PHE A 150 -10.87 2.00 7.60
CA PHE A 150 -10.42 1.32 8.81
C PHE A 150 -11.47 1.37 9.93
#